data_AF-A0A0W7X6S7-F1
#
_entry.id   AF-A0A0W7X6S7-F1
#
_cell.length_a   1.000
_cell.length_b   1.000
_cell.length_c   1.000
_cell.angle_alpha   90.00
_cell.angle_beta   90.00
_cell.angle_gamma   90.00
#
_symmetry.space_group_name_H-M   'P 1'
#
loop_
_entity.id
_entity.type
_entity.pdbx_description
1 polymer ?
#
loop_
_entity_poly.entity_id
_entity_poly.type
_entity_poly.pdbx_seq_one_letter_code
_entity_poly.pdbx_strand_id
1 'polypeptide(L)'
;MTDYHALSEALLRAADAMHSDMTLDADRALRHAIYGDPDTALDEDPSKAALHLDALTAIAELCTVQPKQVAGLPHGRAQIAARIASSRAAVQAHG
;
A
#
# COMPACT_ATOMS: atom_id res chain seq x y z
N MET A 1 17.41 -2.47 0.04
CA MET A 1 17.24 -1.10 -0.51
C MET A 1 15.83 -1.05 -1.05
N THR A 2 15.01 -0.10 -0.60
CA THR A 2 13.61 0.00 -1.03
C THR A 2 13.55 0.40 -2.50
N ASP A 3 12.81 -0.36 -3.30
CA ASP A 3 12.50 0.00 -4.69
C ASP A 3 11.35 1.03 -4.68
N TYR A 4 11.73 2.31 -4.70
CA TYR A 4 10.76 3.41 -4.63
C TYR A 4 9.85 3.49 -5.86
N HIS A 5 10.27 2.98 -7.01
CA HIS A 5 9.42 2.94 -8.19
C HIS A 5 8.31 1.90 -8.00
N ALA A 6 8.66 0.66 -7.64
CA ALA A 6 7.69 -0.38 -7.34
C ALA A 6 6.75 0.01 -6.19
N LEU A 7 7.28 0.67 -5.15
CA LEU A 7 6.48 1.18 -4.03
C LEU A 7 5.45 2.22 -4.47
N SER A 8 5.87 3.18 -5.30
CA SER A 8 4.99 4.21 -5.84
C SER A 8 3.84 3.60 -6.66
N GLU A 9 4.13 2.62 -7.52
CA GLU A 9 3.12 1.94 -8.34
C GLU A 9 2.14 1.14 -7.50
N ALA A 10 2.62 0.36 -6.52
CA ALA A 10 1.79 -0.46 -5.66
C ALA A 10 0.80 0.40 -4.85
N LEU A 11 1.27 1.50 -4.26
CA LEU A 11 0.44 2.43 -3.49
C LEU A 11 -0.63 3.12 -4.35
N LEU A 12 -0.27 3.51 -5.59
CA LEU A 12 -1.22 4.12 -6.51
C LEU A 12 -2.31 3.13 -6.92
N ARG A 13 -1.93 1.91 -7.31
CA ARG A 13 -2.88 0.83 -7.66
C ARG A 13 -3.78 0.48 -6.50
N ALA A 14 -3.26 0.42 -5.27
CA ALA A 14 -4.09 0.19 -4.09
C ALA A 14 -5.08 1.33 -3.82
N ALA A 15 -4.68 2.58 -4.03
CA ALA A 15 -5.59 3.73 -3.91
C ALA A 15 -6.72 3.73 -4.95
N ASP A 16 -6.43 3.24 -6.16
CA ASP A 16 -7.41 3.10 -7.24
C ASP A 16 -8.31 1.87 -7.03
N ALA A 17 -7.78 0.78 -6.47
CA ALA A 17 -8.57 -0.38 -6.05
C ALA A 17 -9.56 0.01 -4.94
N MET A 18 -9.10 0.71 -3.89
CA MET A 18 -9.98 1.27 -2.86
C MET A 18 -11.02 2.24 -3.45
N HIS A 19 -10.66 3.03 -4.47
CA HIS A 19 -11.62 3.93 -5.11
C HIS A 19 -12.75 3.17 -5.80
N SER A 20 -12.39 2.09 -6.49
CA SER A 20 -13.29 1.30 -7.33
C SER A 20 -14.14 0.33 -6.50
N ASP A 21 -13.61 -0.16 -5.38
CA ASP A 21 -14.26 -1.08 -4.47
C ASP A 21 -14.12 -0.61 -3.01
N MET A 22 -15.22 -0.10 -2.46
CA MET A 22 -15.28 0.38 -1.09
C MET A 22 -15.26 -0.74 -0.03
N THR A 23 -15.35 -2.00 -0.44
CA THR A 23 -15.25 -3.16 0.47
C THR A 23 -13.81 -3.57 0.75
N LEU A 24 -12.86 -3.08 -0.03
CA LEU A 24 -11.44 -3.29 0.19
C LEU A 24 -10.91 -2.31 1.24
N ASP A 25 -10.42 -2.86 2.35
CA ASP A 25 -9.51 -2.14 3.24
C ASP A 25 -8.13 -1.98 2.58
N ALA A 26 -7.26 -1.16 3.20
CA ALA A 26 -5.97 -0.85 2.63
C ALA A 26 -5.00 -2.05 2.56
N ASP A 27 -5.07 -3.01 3.48
CA ASP A 27 -4.22 -4.21 3.42
C ASP A 27 -4.64 -5.08 2.24
N ARG A 28 -5.95 -5.33 2.09
CA ARG A 28 -6.50 -6.10 0.97
C ARG A 28 -6.28 -5.42 -0.37
N ALA A 29 -6.40 -4.09 -0.43
CA ALA A 29 -6.10 -3.33 -1.64
C ALA A 29 -4.62 -3.41 -2.04
N LEU A 30 -3.70 -3.38 -1.07
CA LEU A 30 -2.28 -3.57 -1.32
C LEU A 30 -1.97 -5.01 -1.77
N ARG A 31 -2.63 -6.01 -1.17
CA ARG A 31 -2.51 -7.40 -1.62
C ARG A 31 -2.95 -7.56 -3.06
N HIS A 32 -4.12 -7.01 -3.41
CA HIS A 32 -4.59 -7.01 -4.79
C HIS A 32 -3.60 -6.31 -5.74
N ALA A 33 -3.04 -5.17 -5.36
CA ALA A 33 -2.10 -4.42 -6.20
C ALA A 33 -0.76 -5.16 -6.45
N ILE A 34 -0.26 -5.93 -5.47
CA ILE A 34 1.08 -6.56 -5.51
C ILE A 34 1.00 -8.03 -5.96
N TYR A 35 -0.02 -8.76 -5.52
CA TYR A 35 -0.17 -10.20 -5.74
C TYR A 35 -1.26 -10.52 -6.78
N GLY A 36 -2.16 -9.58 -7.09
CA GLY A 36 -3.27 -9.77 -8.01
C GLY A 36 -4.56 -10.26 -7.34
N ASP A 37 -4.49 -10.72 -6.09
CA ASP A 37 -5.62 -11.23 -5.31
C ASP A 37 -5.60 -10.58 -3.90
N PRO A 38 -6.73 -9.98 -3.44
CA PRO A 38 -6.82 -9.35 -2.12
C PRO A 38 -6.67 -10.31 -0.94
N ASP A 39 -6.83 -11.61 -1.16
CA ASP A 39 -6.85 -12.64 -0.11
C ASP A 39 -5.61 -13.55 -0.14
N THR A 40 -4.61 -13.24 -0.98
CA THR A 40 -3.31 -13.94 -1.04
C THR A 40 -2.63 -14.02 0.33
N ALA A 41 -2.17 -15.21 0.73
CA ALA A 41 -1.33 -15.40 1.92
C ALA A 41 0.10 -14.85 1.70
N LEU A 42 0.71 -14.23 2.71
CA LEU A 42 1.96 -13.45 2.56
C LEU A 42 3.26 -14.25 2.31
N ASP A 43 3.18 -15.54 1.99
CA ASP A 43 4.36 -16.43 1.94
C ASP A 43 4.86 -16.74 0.51
N GLU A 44 4.29 -16.10 -0.53
CA GLU A 44 4.50 -16.53 -1.92
C GLU A 44 5.69 -15.90 -2.65
N ASP A 45 6.29 -14.80 -2.16
CA ASP A 45 7.50 -14.20 -2.72
C ASP A 45 8.12 -13.19 -1.72
N PRO A 46 9.38 -13.36 -1.29
CA PRO A 46 10.01 -12.47 -0.31
C PRO A 46 10.15 -11.02 -0.80
N SER A 47 10.30 -10.80 -2.12
CA SER A 47 10.40 -9.46 -2.69
C SER A 47 9.06 -8.73 -2.62
N LYS A 48 7.97 -9.44 -2.95
CA LYS A 48 6.61 -8.90 -2.81
C LYS A 48 6.23 -8.68 -1.35
N ALA A 49 6.63 -9.58 -0.44
CA ALA A 49 6.40 -9.42 0.99
C ALA A 49 7.10 -8.17 1.55
N ALA A 50 8.36 -7.92 1.15
CA ALA A 50 9.07 -6.70 1.51
C ALA A 50 8.38 -5.44 0.97
N LEU A 51 7.97 -5.45 -0.31
CA LEU A 51 7.23 -4.35 -0.93
C LEU A 51 5.90 -4.06 -0.20
N HIS A 52 5.17 -5.11 0.18
CA HIS A 52 3.92 -5.00 0.91
C HIS A 52 4.12 -4.36 2.28
N LEU A 53 5.15 -4.79 3.01
CA LEU A 53 5.50 -4.20 4.31
C LEU A 53 5.92 -2.73 4.20
N ASP A 54 6.70 -2.38 3.18
CA ASP A 54 7.11 -0.99 2.92
C ASP A 54 5.88 -0.11 2.62
N ALA A 55 4.91 -0.61 1.84
CA ALA A 55 3.68 0.09 1.52
C ALA A 55 2.77 0.29 2.75
N LEU A 56 2.59 -0.75 3.58
CA LEU A 56 1.87 -0.64 4.84
C LEU A 56 2.53 0.37 5.78
N THR A 57 3.86 0.37 5.86
CA THR A 57 4.63 1.30 6.69
C THR A 57 4.42 2.74 6.24
N ALA A 58 4.50 3.01 4.94
CA ALA A 58 4.30 4.36 4.39
C ALA A 58 2.89 4.93 4.69
N ILE A 59 1.85 4.09 4.60
CA ILE A 59 0.48 4.49 4.97
C ILE A 59 0.36 4.72 6.49
N ALA A 60 0.94 3.82 7.28
CA ALA A 60 0.89 3.86 8.73
C ALA A 60 1.55 5.12 9.31
N GLU A 61 2.70 5.51 8.77
CA GLU A 61 3.42 6.74 9.15
C GLU A 61 2.56 7.99 8.93
N LEU A 62 1.93 8.12 7.76
CA LEU A 62 1.03 9.23 7.45
C LEU A 62 -0.20 9.28 8.35
N CYS A 63 -0.67 8.11 8.80
CA CYS A 63 -1.82 7.98 9.67
C CYS A 63 -1.47 7.94 11.15
N THR A 64 -0.18 8.03 11.52
CA THR A 64 0.34 7.91 12.88
C THR A 64 -0.18 6.66 13.61
N VAL A 65 -0.17 5.52 12.92
CA VAL A 65 -0.56 4.20 13.45
C VAL A 65 0.56 3.19 13.21
N GLN A 66 0.42 1.96 13.73
CA GLN A 66 1.33 0.86 13.39
C GLN A 66 0.91 0.19 12.07
N PRO A 67 1.83 -0.41 11.28
CA PRO A 67 1.51 -1.09 10.02
C PRO A 67 0.39 -2.13 10.14
N LYS A 68 0.37 -2.92 11.23
CA LYS A 68 -0.69 -3.91 11.50
C LYS A 68 -2.09 -3.32 11.75
N GLN A 69 -2.21 -2.01 11.92
CA GLN A 69 -3.47 -1.30 12.16
C GLN A 69 -4.03 -0.66 10.88
N VAL A 70 -3.31 -0.73 9.76
CA VAL A 70 -3.70 -0.09 8.49
C VAL A 70 -5.03 -0.63 7.95
N ALA A 71 -5.29 -1.93 8.08
CA ALA A 71 -6.57 -2.54 7.69
C ALA A 71 -7.79 -1.98 8.46
N GLY A 72 -7.57 -1.41 9.66
CA GLY A 72 -8.63 -0.82 10.49
C GLY A 72 -8.85 0.68 10.26
N LEU A 73 -8.13 1.31 9.33
CA LEU A 73 -8.28 2.73 9.05
C LEU A 73 -9.61 3.01 8.34
N PRO A 74 -10.24 4.18 8.58
CA PRO A 74 -11.37 4.63 7.75
C PRO A 74 -10.96 4.67 6.27
N HIS A 75 -11.79 4.10 5.38
CA HIS A 75 -11.49 3.90 3.96
C HIS A 75 -10.92 5.17 3.28
N GLY A 76 -11.64 6.29 3.35
CA GLY A 76 -11.19 7.54 2.73
C GLY A 76 -9.86 8.06 3.31
N ARG A 77 -9.58 7.81 4.60
CA ARG A 77 -8.30 8.18 5.23
C ARG A 77 -7.17 7.31 4.68
N ALA A 78 -7.39 6.00 4.56
CA ALA A 78 -6.41 5.07 4.04
C ALA A 78 -6.11 5.34 2.55
N GLN A 79 -7.15 5.63 1.77
CA GLN A 79 -7.03 6.01 0.36
C GLN A 79 -6.18 7.28 0.16
N ILE A 80 -6.47 8.35 0.91
CA ILE A 80 -5.70 9.60 0.84
C ILE A 80 -4.25 9.37 1.24
N ALA A 81 -4.01 8.61 2.32
CA ALA A 81 -2.66 8.28 2.76
C ALA A 81 -1.88 7.50 1.68
N ALA A 82 -2.50 6.52 1.03
CA ALA A 82 -1.87 5.77 -0.05
C ALA A 82 -1.46 6.69 -1.24
N ARG A 83 -2.32 7.65 -1.63
CA ARG A 83 -1.98 8.62 -2.70
C ARG A 83 -0.81 9.54 -2.33
N ILE A 84 -0.77 10.02 -1.08
CA ILE A 84 0.33 10.86 -0.58
C ILE A 84 1.62 10.05 -0.52
N ALA A 85 1.56 8.83 0.00
CA ALA A 85 2.72 7.94 0.08
C ALA A 85 3.28 7.61 -1.31
N SER A 86 2.41 7.30 -2.29
CA SER A 86 2.80 7.09 -3.68
C SER A 86 3.55 8.30 -4.24
N SER A 87 3.02 9.51 -4.04
CA SER A 87 3.67 10.75 -4.50
C SER A 87 5.06 10.95 -3.88
N ARG A 88 5.24 10.63 -2.59
CA ARG A 88 6.54 10.69 -1.91
C ARG A 88 7.54 9.68 -2.47
N ALA A 89 7.10 8.44 -2.68
CA ALA A 89 7.93 7.39 -3.27
C ALA A 89 8.34 7.75 -4.70
N ALA A 90 7.45 8.30 -5.53
CA ALA A 90 7.76 8.76 -6.88
C ALA A 90 8.89 9.81 -6.89
N VAL A 91 8.86 10.78 -5.97
CA VAL A 91 9.93 11.78 -5.85
C VAL A 91 11.27 11.13 -5.51
N GLN A 92 11.29 10.16 -4.59
CA GLN A 92 12.51 9.44 -4.20
C GLN A 92 13.04 8.50 -5.28
N ALA A 93 12.19 8.02 -6.18
CA ALA A 93 12.62 7.19 -7.32
C ALA A 93 13.37 7.99 -8.39
N HIS A 94 13.16 9.31 -8.46
CA HIS A 94 13.73 10.21 -9.48
C HIS A 94 14.81 11.15 -8.95
N GLY A 95 15.05 11.19 -7.64
CA GLY A 95 16.04 12.05 -6.99
C GLY A 95 17.30 11.30 -6.61
#